data_AF-A0A8C7ZYN9-F1
#
_entry.id   AF-A0A8C7ZYN9-F1
#
_cell.length_a   1.000
_cell.length_b   1.000
_cell.length_c   1.000
_cell.angle_alpha   90.00
_cell.angle_beta   90.00
_cell.angle_gamma   90.00
#
_symmetry.space_group_name_H-M   'P 1'
#
loop_
_entity.id
_entity.type
_entity.pdbx_description
1 polymer ?
#
loop_
_entity_poly.entity_id
_entity_poly.type
_entity_poly.pdbx_seq_one_letter_code
_entity_poly.pdbx_strand_id
1 'polypeptide(L)'
;MSEKSSSSGSDEDIDPESGQPVEFGGVLSKWTNYIHGWQDRWVVLKNNTLSYYKSEDEREYGCRGSLCLSKAVITPHEFDECRFDISVNDSVWYLRAEDPEHRQRWIESIEVHRVSIGIITCFVTEEDEDEFLTAARPDGENNNGSKEKLFSSANPKGTNGIDFKGEAITFKATTAGILSTLSHCIELMVKREDSWQKRLDREGPNSLINEDEFYDAVEAELDRQDKIEEQCHSEKIRKPYLSPVPPGDAFSVIGTHRFANKVEEMVQNHMTYSLQDVGGDANWQLVIEEGDMKVYRREVEENGIVLDPLKATHNVKGVTGHEVCHYFWDTDFRMDWESTIENFNVVETLSDNAIIVYQTHKRVWPASQRDVLYLSAIRKVHATNENDPDTWLVCNFSVEHDKALPTNRCVRAKINVAMICQTLVSPPEGDREISRDNILCKITYVANVNPGGWAPASVLRAVAKREYPKFLKRFTTYVQEKTTGKTILF
;
A
#
# COMPACT_ATOMS: atom_id res chain seq x y z
N MET A 1 -17.55 -61.45 -38.05
CA MET A 1 -16.79 -62.42 -37.24
C MET A 1 -16.76 -61.85 -35.84
N SER A 2 -17.71 -62.21 -34.96
CA SER A 2 -17.79 -63.48 -34.19
C SER A 2 -17.13 -63.26 -32.82
N GLU A 3 -17.91 -63.11 -31.75
CA GLU A 3 -18.27 -64.17 -30.77
C GLU A 3 -17.10 -64.55 -29.83
N LYS A 4 -17.27 -64.81 -28.53
CA LYS A 4 -18.48 -64.97 -27.69
C LYS A 4 -18.16 -64.69 -26.20
N SER A 5 -19.19 -64.71 -25.35
CA SER A 5 -19.13 -64.56 -23.89
C SER A 5 -18.80 -65.87 -23.14
N SER A 6 -18.19 -65.77 -21.96
CA SER A 6 -18.28 -66.77 -20.87
C SER A 6 -18.14 -66.09 -19.51
N SER A 7 -18.66 -66.72 -18.44
CA SER A 7 -18.72 -66.15 -17.09
C SER A 7 -18.39 -67.16 -15.99
N SER A 8 -17.48 -66.78 -15.10
CA SER A 8 -17.21 -67.32 -13.76
C SER A 8 -16.33 -66.28 -13.07
N GLY A 9 -16.32 -66.10 -11.76
CA GLY A 9 -16.91 -66.84 -10.66
C GLY A 9 -16.14 -66.39 -9.41
N SER A 10 -16.78 -66.28 -8.25
CA SER A 10 -16.16 -65.71 -7.05
C SER A 10 -15.08 -66.61 -6.46
N ASP A 11 -13.93 -66.01 -6.14
CA ASP A 11 -13.11 -66.39 -4.99
C ASP A 11 -12.91 -65.12 -4.13
N GLU A 12 -12.92 -65.28 -2.81
CA GLU A 12 -12.94 -64.18 -1.82
C GLU A 12 -11.54 -63.96 -1.22
N ASP A 13 -10.68 -63.20 -1.88
CA ASP A 13 -9.45 -62.69 -1.27
C ASP A 13 -9.80 -61.54 -0.30
N ILE A 14 -9.97 -61.90 0.98
CA ILE A 14 -10.13 -60.96 2.09
C ILE A 14 -8.77 -60.34 2.41
N ASP A 15 -8.44 -59.24 1.74
CA ASP A 15 -7.25 -58.44 2.04
C ASP A 15 -7.46 -57.71 3.39
N PRO A 16 -6.63 -57.95 4.42
CA PRO A 16 -6.87 -57.45 5.77
C PRO A 16 -6.42 -56.00 5.97
N GLU A 17 -6.91 -55.41 7.06
CA GLU A 17 -6.48 -54.11 7.60
C GLU A 17 -6.63 -52.91 6.65
N SER A 18 -7.82 -52.29 6.68
CA SER A 18 -8.03 -50.89 6.29
C SER A 18 -7.36 -49.93 7.29
N GLY A 19 -6.04 -50.03 7.44
CA GLY A 19 -5.19 -49.32 8.41
C GLY A 19 -4.72 -47.94 7.97
N GLN A 20 -5.41 -47.28 7.01
CA GLN A 20 -5.08 -45.90 6.68
C GLN A 20 -5.51 -44.98 7.84
N PRO A 21 -4.60 -44.14 8.39
CA PRO A 21 -4.95 -43.21 9.46
C PRO A 21 -6.01 -42.22 8.96
N VAL A 22 -7.07 -42.06 9.75
CA VAL A 22 -8.24 -41.25 9.41
C VAL A 22 -7.81 -39.80 9.15
N GLU A 23 -7.98 -39.35 7.91
CA GLU A 23 -7.67 -37.98 7.52
C GLU A 23 -8.66 -37.02 8.17
N PHE A 24 -8.20 -36.24 9.16
CA PHE A 24 -9.02 -35.25 9.84
C PHE A 24 -8.86 -33.91 9.13
N GLY A 25 -9.95 -33.38 8.54
CA GLY A 25 -9.93 -32.17 7.75
C GLY A 25 -11.14 -31.28 8.03
N GLY A 26 -10.98 -29.97 7.78
CA GLY A 26 -12.02 -28.99 7.98
C GLY A 26 -11.54 -27.56 7.74
N VAL A 27 -12.46 -26.61 7.81
CA VAL A 27 -12.13 -25.19 7.72
C VAL A 27 -11.61 -24.68 9.07
N LEU A 28 -10.51 -23.94 9.04
CA LEU A 28 -10.05 -23.08 10.14
C LEU A 28 -9.75 -21.69 9.59
N SER A 29 -10.14 -20.64 10.33
CA SER A 29 -9.61 -19.31 10.06
C SER A 29 -8.16 -19.27 10.52
N LYS A 30 -7.22 -19.22 9.57
CA LYS A 30 -5.78 -19.09 9.84
C LYS A 30 -5.37 -17.63 9.74
N TRP A 31 -4.54 -17.14 10.65
CA TRP A 31 -3.86 -15.86 10.46
C TRP A 31 -2.81 -16.01 9.34
N THR A 32 -2.93 -15.21 8.28
CA THR A 32 -1.97 -15.23 7.16
C THR A 32 -0.93 -14.13 7.27
N ASN A 33 -1.36 -12.88 7.50
CA ASN A 33 -0.52 -11.69 7.69
C ASN A 33 -1.40 -10.51 8.17
N TYR A 34 -0.81 -9.36 8.48
CA TYR A 34 -1.56 -8.18 8.94
C TYR A 34 -2.48 -7.54 7.88
N ILE A 35 -2.35 -7.88 6.59
CA ILE A 35 -3.11 -7.28 5.49
C ILE A 35 -4.41 -8.05 5.22
N HIS A 36 -4.33 -9.37 5.13
CA HIS A 36 -5.51 -10.23 4.94
C HIS A 36 -6.09 -10.73 6.27
N GLY A 37 -5.34 -10.60 7.37
CA GLY A 37 -5.74 -10.94 8.73
C GLY A 37 -6.02 -12.43 8.91
N TRP A 38 -7.17 -12.72 9.51
CA TRP A 38 -7.74 -14.05 9.58
C TRP A 38 -8.38 -14.42 8.25
N GLN A 39 -8.07 -15.62 7.76
CA GLN A 39 -8.50 -16.10 6.46
C GLN A 39 -8.88 -17.57 6.56
N ASP A 40 -10.05 -17.93 6.05
CA ASP A 40 -10.50 -19.32 6.07
C ASP A 40 -9.64 -20.18 5.14
N ARG A 41 -9.15 -21.29 5.66
CA ARG A 41 -8.30 -22.26 4.95
C ARG A 41 -8.81 -23.66 5.22
N TRP A 42 -8.78 -24.49 4.19
CA TRP A 42 -9.00 -25.92 4.37
C TRP A 42 -7.73 -26.52 4.98
N VAL A 43 -7.83 -27.00 6.22
CA VAL A 43 -6.72 -27.60 6.97
C VAL A 43 -6.91 -29.11 6.99
N VAL A 44 -5.81 -29.85 6.82
CA VAL A 44 -5.80 -31.32 6.79
C VAL A 44 -4.70 -31.83 7.72
N LEU A 45 -5.08 -32.72 8.62
CA LEU A 45 -4.20 -33.47 9.51
C LEU A 45 -4.07 -34.90 8.98
N LYS A 46 -2.86 -35.28 8.56
CA LYS A 46 -2.56 -36.61 8.02
C LYS A 46 -1.11 -36.99 8.28
N ASN A 47 -0.85 -38.23 8.69
CA ASN A 47 0.52 -38.77 8.86
C ASN A 47 1.45 -37.85 9.68
N ASN A 48 1.00 -37.37 10.84
CA ASN A 48 1.75 -36.44 11.72
C ASN A 48 2.18 -35.12 11.02
N THR A 49 1.50 -34.76 9.92
CA THR A 49 1.66 -33.51 9.19
C THR A 49 0.34 -32.74 9.20
N LEU A 50 0.40 -31.45 9.50
CA LEU A 50 -0.71 -30.52 9.36
C LEU A 50 -0.46 -29.66 8.12
N SER A 51 -1.25 -29.82 7.05
CA SER A 51 -1.19 -29.01 5.83
C SER A 51 -2.39 -28.09 5.71
N TYR A 52 -2.26 -27.01 4.93
CA TYR A 52 -3.39 -26.15 4.59
C TYR A 52 -3.44 -25.76 3.11
N TYR A 53 -4.66 -25.49 2.64
CA TYR A 53 -5.02 -25.18 1.27
C TYR A 53 -5.93 -23.94 1.24
N LYS A 54 -6.14 -23.35 0.06
CA LYS A 54 -6.98 -22.15 -0.10
C LYS A 54 -8.48 -22.45 0.06
N SER A 55 -8.92 -23.61 -0.43
CA SER A 55 -10.25 -24.21 -0.22
C SER A 55 -10.11 -25.73 -0.29
N GLU A 56 -11.21 -26.46 -0.07
CA GLU A 56 -11.26 -27.92 -0.25
C GLU A 56 -11.12 -28.29 -1.74
N ASP A 57 -11.79 -27.57 -2.64
CA ASP A 57 -11.70 -27.78 -4.10
C ASP A 57 -10.29 -27.52 -4.65
N GLU A 58 -9.53 -26.60 -4.04
CA GLU A 58 -8.19 -26.23 -4.50
C GLU A 58 -7.06 -27.18 -4.04
N ARG A 59 -7.40 -28.32 -3.44
CA ARG A 59 -6.42 -29.35 -3.00
C ARG A 59 -5.52 -29.85 -4.14
N GLU A 60 -6.03 -29.93 -5.37
CA GLU A 60 -5.26 -30.37 -6.55
C GLU A 60 -4.20 -29.35 -7.01
N TYR A 61 -4.38 -28.06 -6.70
CA TYR A 61 -3.43 -26.99 -7.08
C TYR A 61 -2.24 -26.84 -6.11
N GLY A 62 -2.14 -27.72 -5.11
CA GLY A 62 -0.98 -27.82 -4.22
C GLY A 62 -1.16 -27.21 -2.83
N CYS A 63 -0.35 -27.70 -1.90
CA CYS A 63 -0.31 -27.27 -0.51
C CYS A 63 0.22 -25.83 -0.38
N ARG A 64 -0.42 -25.00 0.47
CA ARG A 64 0.04 -23.63 0.79
C ARG A 64 1.00 -23.56 1.97
N GLY A 65 1.17 -24.67 2.70
CA GLY A 65 2.17 -24.83 3.75
C GLY A 65 1.86 -26.05 4.63
N SER A 66 2.90 -26.68 5.17
CA SER A 66 2.78 -27.89 5.99
C SER A 66 3.75 -27.88 7.17
N LEU A 67 3.27 -28.24 8.36
CA LEU A 67 4.06 -28.44 9.57
C LEU A 67 4.15 -29.93 9.92
N CYS A 68 5.36 -30.40 10.23
CA CYS A 68 5.56 -31.72 10.85
C CYS A 68 5.38 -31.59 12.37
N LEU A 69 4.45 -32.36 12.94
CA LEU A 69 3.98 -32.15 14.32
C LEU A 69 4.88 -32.79 15.39
N SER A 70 5.91 -33.55 15.02
CA SER A 70 6.81 -34.25 15.97
C SER A 70 7.44 -33.35 17.04
N LYS A 71 7.60 -32.04 16.75
CA LYS A 71 8.11 -31.03 17.68
C LYS A 71 7.15 -29.85 17.89
N ALA A 72 5.88 -30.01 17.52
CA ALA A 72 4.87 -28.96 17.71
C ALA A 72 4.57 -28.71 19.17
N VAL A 73 4.55 -27.44 19.59
CA VAL A 73 3.91 -27.00 20.82
C VAL A 73 2.57 -26.39 20.43
N ILE A 74 1.49 -26.82 21.10
CA ILE A 74 0.15 -26.32 20.90
C ILE A 74 -0.21 -25.46 22.12
N THR A 75 -0.62 -24.22 21.89
CA THR A 75 -0.90 -23.23 22.92
C THR A 75 -2.33 -22.71 22.75
N PRO A 76 -3.29 -23.12 23.59
CA PRO A 76 -4.62 -22.51 23.64
C PRO A 76 -4.52 -21.03 24.02
N HIS A 77 -5.29 -20.15 23.38
CA HIS A 77 -5.22 -18.72 23.67
C HIS A 77 -6.01 -18.36 24.94
N GLU A 78 -5.36 -17.67 25.89
CA GLU A 78 -5.90 -17.34 27.22
C GLU A 78 -7.24 -16.56 27.21
N PHE A 79 -7.49 -15.78 26.16
CA PHE A 79 -8.62 -14.83 26.08
C PHE A 79 -9.51 -14.98 24.83
N ASP A 80 -9.27 -15.99 23.98
CA ASP A 80 -10.11 -16.26 22.80
C ASP A 80 -10.41 -17.75 22.76
N GLU A 81 -11.61 -18.11 23.20
CA GLU A 81 -12.04 -19.49 23.38
C GLU A 81 -12.12 -20.28 22.05
N CYS A 82 -12.04 -19.60 20.90
CA CYS A 82 -11.98 -20.23 19.58
C CYS A 82 -10.53 -20.38 19.04
N ARG A 83 -9.53 -19.72 19.64
CA ARG A 83 -8.15 -19.65 19.12
C ARG A 83 -7.19 -20.61 19.82
N PHE A 84 -6.27 -21.15 19.03
CA PHE A 84 -5.12 -21.94 19.44
C PHE A 84 -3.95 -21.69 18.47
N ASP A 85 -2.73 -21.71 18.99
CA ASP A 85 -1.51 -21.43 18.23
C ASP A 85 -0.62 -22.68 18.20
N ILE A 86 0.04 -22.95 17.07
CA ILE A 86 0.95 -24.09 16.89
C ILE A 86 2.33 -23.56 16.53
N SER A 87 3.37 -23.89 17.31
CA SER A 87 4.76 -23.53 17.00
C SER A 87 5.65 -24.75 16.76
N VAL A 88 6.47 -24.70 15.71
CA VAL A 88 7.47 -25.71 15.34
C VAL A 88 8.76 -25.00 14.95
N ASN A 89 9.79 -25.12 15.79
CA ASN A 89 11.01 -24.29 15.70
C ASN A 89 10.59 -22.79 15.64
N ASP A 90 11.11 -22.03 14.68
CA ASP A 90 10.81 -20.61 14.49
C ASP A 90 9.50 -20.33 13.73
N SER A 91 8.74 -21.35 13.31
CA SER A 91 7.48 -21.19 12.59
C SER A 91 6.28 -21.25 13.55
N VAL A 92 5.39 -20.26 13.50
CA VAL A 92 4.16 -20.20 14.32
C VAL A 92 2.94 -20.03 13.43
N TRP A 93 1.92 -20.87 13.62
CA TRP A 93 0.61 -20.76 12.99
C TRP A 93 -0.45 -20.42 14.03
N TYR A 94 -1.06 -19.25 13.90
CA TYR A 94 -2.23 -18.85 14.69
C TYR A 94 -3.50 -19.34 13.98
N LEU A 95 -4.33 -20.11 14.69
CA LEU A 95 -5.51 -20.79 14.15
C LEU A 95 -6.74 -20.51 15.00
N ARG A 96 -7.90 -20.37 14.37
CA ARG A 96 -9.18 -20.10 15.02
C ARG A 96 -10.27 -21.00 14.44
N ALA A 97 -10.95 -21.73 15.31
CA ALA A 97 -12.10 -22.55 14.97
C ALA A 97 -13.39 -21.72 14.97
N GLU A 98 -14.49 -22.34 14.53
CA GLU A 98 -15.83 -21.74 14.57
C GLU A 98 -16.30 -21.50 16.02
N ASP A 99 -16.09 -22.47 16.90
CA ASP A 99 -16.48 -22.45 18.31
C ASP A 99 -15.44 -23.15 19.22
N PRO A 100 -15.58 -23.07 20.57
CA PRO A 100 -14.65 -23.67 21.51
C PRO A 100 -14.62 -25.21 21.51
N GLU A 101 -15.70 -25.90 21.12
CA GLU A 101 -15.70 -27.35 20.99
C GLU A 101 -14.91 -27.79 19.75
N HIS A 102 -15.12 -27.13 18.61
CA HIS A 102 -14.34 -27.37 17.41
C HIS A 102 -12.86 -27.06 17.65
N ARG A 103 -12.53 -26.00 18.40
CA ARG A 103 -11.14 -25.75 18.86
C ARG A 103 -10.60 -26.96 19.64
N GLN A 104 -11.34 -27.44 20.63
CA GLN A 104 -10.92 -28.54 21.48
C GLN A 104 -10.70 -29.84 20.67
N ARG A 105 -11.64 -30.19 19.79
CA ARG A 105 -11.53 -31.36 18.89
C ARG A 105 -10.33 -31.26 17.95
N TRP A 106 -9.97 -30.06 17.47
CA TRP A 106 -8.75 -29.84 16.68
C TRP A 106 -7.48 -30.04 17.51
N ILE A 107 -7.40 -29.49 18.73
CA ILE A 107 -6.26 -29.66 19.64
C ILE A 107 -6.05 -31.15 19.95
N GLU A 108 -7.10 -31.83 20.41
CA GLU A 108 -7.06 -33.27 20.76
C GLU A 108 -6.62 -34.14 19.57
N SER A 109 -7.16 -33.86 18.37
CA SER A 109 -6.78 -34.59 17.15
C SER A 109 -5.30 -34.39 16.81
N ILE A 110 -4.78 -33.17 16.95
CA ILE A 110 -3.36 -32.82 16.69
C ILE A 110 -2.44 -33.45 17.74
N GLU A 111 -2.82 -33.44 19.03
CA GLU A 111 -2.05 -34.07 20.10
C GLU A 111 -1.99 -35.59 19.96
N VAL A 112 -3.12 -36.24 19.64
CA VAL A 112 -3.14 -37.68 19.32
C VAL A 112 -2.20 -37.99 18.16
N HIS A 113 -2.32 -37.28 17.02
CA HIS A 113 -1.45 -37.55 15.85
C HIS A 113 0.03 -37.28 16.10
N ARG A 114 0.38 -36.35 17.00
CA ARG A 114 1.75 -36.10 17.46
C ARG A 114 2.30 -37.24 18.32
N VAL A 115 1.45 -37.92 19.10
CA VAL A 115 1.85 -39.02 20.00
C VAL A 115 1.80 -40.40 19.32
N SER A 116 0.88 -40.64 18.39
CA SER A 116 0.64 -41.96 17.76
C SER A 116 1.88 -42.58 17.11
N ILE A 117 2.84 -41.78 16.59
CA ILE A 117 4.09 -42.31 16.02
C ILE A 117 5.13 -42.61 17.11
N GLY A 118 5.14 -41.87 18.22
CA GLY A 118 6.06 -42.12 19.34
C GLY A 118 5.82 -43.49 20.00
N ILE A 119 4.56 -43.91 20.08
CA ILE A 119 4.19 -45.23 20.62
C ILE A 119 4.71 -46.37 19.71
N ILE A 120 4.69 -46.21 18.39
CA ILE A 120 5.22 -47.21 17.43
C ILE A 120 6.73 -47.42 17.64
N THR A 121 7.48 -46.39 18.06
CA THR A 121 8.90 -46.52 18.43
C THR A 121 9.17 -47.10 19.82
N CYS A 122 8.14 -47.31 20.65
CA CYS A 122 8.29 -47.75 22.05
C CYS A 122 7.86 -49.20 22.34
N PHE A 123 7.31 -49.93 21.37
CA PHE A 123 6.92 -51.35 21.53
C PHE A 123 8.11 -52.35 21.58
N VAL A 124 9.31 -51.91 21.97
CA VAL A 124 10.49 -52.78 22.18
C VAL A 124 11.23 -52.41 23.46
N THR A 125 10.56 -52.53 24.61
CA THR A 125 11.08 -53.11 25.87
C THR A 125 9.97 -53.22 26.92
N GLU A 126 9.77 -54.43 27.43
CA GLU A 126 9.16 -54.73 28.75
C GLU A 126 10.11 -54.22 29.88
N GLU A 127 9.77 -54.04 31.17
CA GLU A 127 8.60 -54.43 31.99
C GLU A 127 8.50 -53.55 33.28
N ASP A 128 7.71 -53.97 34.28
CA ASP A 128 7.72 -53.62 35.74
C ASP A 128 7.02 -52.34 36.33
N GLU A 129 5.79 -52.56 36.82
CA GLU A 129 5.22 -52.34 38.20
C GLU A 129 5.21 -50.99 38.99
N ASP A 130 3.98 -50.59 39.38
CA ASP A 130 3.51 -50.05 40.71
C ASP A 130 3.97 -48.66 41.29
N GLU A 131 3.25 -47.99 42.22
CA GLU A 131 2.03 -48.33 43.01
C GLU A 131 1.14 -47.08 43.40
N PHE A 132 -0.12 -47.36 43.78
CA PHE A 132 -1.01 -46.63 44.72
C PHE A 132 -1.85 -45.35 44.37
N LEU A 133 -2.82 -45.11 45.26
CA LEU A 133 -4.08 -44.34 45.12
C LEU A 133 -4.28 -43.28 46.22
N THR A 134 -5.14 -42.27 45.98
CA THR A 134 -6.43 -42.01 46.70
C THR A 134 -6.95 -40.56 46.50
N ALA A 135 -8.23 -40.32 46.82
CA ALA A 135 -8.90 -39.01 46.74
C ALA A 135 -9.80 -38.74 47.95
N ALA A 136 -10.00 -37.47 48.33
CA ALA A 136 -10.96 -37.06 49.37
C ALA A 136 -11.46 -35.59 49.25
N ARG A 137 -12.70 -35.37 49.73
CA ARG A 137 -13.47 -34.13 50.01
C ARG A 137 -14.38 -34.46 51.24
N PRO A 138 -15.25 -33.59 51.82
CA PRO A 138 -15.61 -32.18 51.55
C PRO A 138 -15.23 -31.28 52.78
N ASP A 139 -15.99 -30.37 53.44
CA ASP A 139 -17.36 -29.80 53.32
C ASP A 139 -17.54 -28.48 54.12
N GLY A 140 -18.73 -27.84 54.01
CA GLY A 140 -19.23 -26.72 54.83
C GLY A 140 -19.44 -25.41 54.03
N GLU A 141 -20.66 -24.88 53.81
CA GLU A 141 -21.59 -24.19 54.75
C GLU A 141 -21.10 -22.81 55.26
N ASN A 142 -21.87 -21.71 55.45
CA ASN A 142 -23.31 -21.34 55.25
C ASN A 142 -23.45 -19.78 55.43
N ASN A 143 -24.51 -18.98 55.14
CA ASN A 143 -25.83 -19.09 54.46
C ASN A 143 -26.40 -17.63 54.19
N ASN A 144 -27.53 -17.53 53.47
CA ASN A 144 -28.66 -16.55 53.61
C ASN A 144 -28.65 -15.09 53.08
N GLY A 145 -29.65 -14.79 52.21
CA GLY A 145 -30.61 -13.66 52.35
C GLY A 145 -30.52 -12.45 51.39
N SER A 146 -31.61 -11.75 50.99
CA SER A 146 -33.04 -12.10 50.81
C SER A 146 -33.86 -10.88 50.29
N LYS A 147 -34.72 -11.05 49.26
CA LYS A 147 -35.88 -10.18 48.87
C LYS A 147 -35.61 -8.72 48.38
N GLU A 148 -36.56 -7.97 47.82
CA GLU A 148 -37.52 -8.18 46.70
C GLU A 148 -38.42 -6.91 46.52
N LYS A 149 -38.84 -6.57 45.28
CA LYS A 149 -40.08 -5.82 44.91
C LYS A 149 -40.19 -4.32 45.34
N LEU A 150 -41.06 -3.44 44.78
CA LEU A 150 -42.02 -3.50 43.65
C LEU A 150 -42.17 -2.12 42.95
N PHE A 151 -42.76 -2.08 41.75
CA PHE A 151 -43.33 -0.87 41.11
C PHE A 151 -44.75 -0.53 41.60
N SER A 152 -45.17 0.73 41.36
CA SER A 152 -46.56 1.20 41.31
C SER A 152 -46.60 2.56 40.57
N SER A 153 -47.73 3.13 40.11
CA SER A 153 -48.94 2.62 39.45
C SER A 153 -49.65 3.86 38.84
N ALA A 154 -50.51 3.73 37.82
CA ALA A 154 -51.01 4.87 37.03
C ALA A 154 -52.49 5.22 37.28
N ASN A 155 -52.88 6.48 36.98
CA ASN A 155 -54.15 6.84 36.32
C ASN A 155 -54.20 8.33 35.87
N PRO A 156 -55.14 8.74 34.98
CA PRO A 156 -54.84 9.77 33.98
C PRO A 156 -55.96 10.83 33.77
N LYS A 157 -55.93 11.49 32.59
CA LYS A 157 -56.92 12.37 31.91
C LYS A 157 -56.66 13.88 32.07
N GLY A 158 -56.40 14.52 30.92
CA GLY A 158 -56.33 15.99 30.79
C GLY A 158 -55.99 16.41 29.34
N THR A 159 -57.02 16.64 28.53
CA THR A 159 -57.03 17.42 27.26
C THR A 159 -55.81 17.37 26.33
N ASN A 160 -55.99 16.80 25.12
CA ASN A 160 -55.02 16.87 24.02
C ASN A 160 -54.87 18.29 23.45
N GLY A 161 -54.05 19.12 24.09
CA GLY A 161 -53.34 20.21 23.43
C GLY A 161 -51.92 19.76 23.13
N ILE A 162 -51.46 19.91 21.88
CA ILE A 162 -50.05 19.66 21.54
C ILE A 162 -49.23 20.78 22.18
N ASP A 163 -48.46 20.47 23.22
CA ASP A 163 -47.56 21.43 23.85
C ASP A 163 -46.30 21.59 22.99
N PHE A 164 -46.42 22.34 21.90
CA PHE A 164 -45.30 22.71 21.03
C PHE A 164 -44.13 23.36 21.79
N LYS A 165 -44.34 23.91 22.99
CA LYS A 165 -43.28 24.52 23.80
C LYS A 165 -42.53 23.46 24.62
N GLY A 166 -43.26 22.55 25.28
CA GLY A 166 -42.71 21.37 25.92
C GLY A 166 -42.01 20.44 24.93
N GLU A 167 -42.62 20.18 23.77
CA GLU A 167 -42.04 19.40 22.68
C GLU A 167 -40.78 20.07 22.10
N ALA A 168 -40.76 21.39 21.89
CA ALA A 168 -39.56 22.10 21.44
C ALA A 168 -38.43 22.10 22.49
N ILE A 169 -38.76 22.15 23.78
CA ILE A 169 -37.79 22.03 24.88
C ILE A 169 -37.22 20.60 24.92
N THR A 170 -38.06 19.58 24.85
CA THR A 170 -37.66 18.16 24.80
C THR A 170 -36.82 17.89 23.56
N PHE A 171 -37.26 18.31 22.37
CA PHE A 171 -36.50 18.18 21.12
C PHE A 171 -35.12 18.84 21.24
N LYS A 172 -35.04 20.09 21.74
CA LYS A 172 -33.77 20.78 21.97
C LYS A 172 -32.85 20.02 22.94
N ALA A 173 -33.41 19.44 24.01
CA ALA A 173 -32.65 18.63 24.97
C ALA A 173 -32.15 17.32 24.33
N THR A 174 -33.00 16.61 23.58
CA THR A 174 -32.66 15.37 22.86
C THR A 174 -31.61 15.62 21.79
N THR A 175 -31.74 16.66 20.97
CA THR A 175 -30.73 17.03 19.95
C THR A 175 -29.40 17.41 20.60
N ALA A 176 -29.42 18.18 21.71
CA ALA A 176 -28.19 18.51 22.43
C ALA A 176 -27.51 17.26 23.03
N GLY A 177 -28.29 16.31 23.56
CA GLY A 177 -27.80 15.02 24.02
C GLY A 177 -27.15 14.21 22.90
N ILE A 178 -27.84 14.05 21.76
CA ILE A 178 -27.33 13.33 20.58
C ILE A 178 -26.04 13.97 20.05
N LEU A 179 -25.98 15.30 19.94
CA LEU A 179 -24.76 16.01 19.53
C LEU A 179 -23.60 15.79 20.51
N SER A 180 -23.87 15.79 21.82
CA SER A 180 -22.86 15.48 22.84
C SER A 180 -22.37 14.03 22.74
N THR A 181 -23.26 13.07 22.48
CA THR A 181 -22.89 11.66 22.26
C THR A 181 -22.05 11.50 21.00
N LEU A 182 -22.45 12.11 19.88
CA LEU A 182 -21.69 12.06 18.63
C LEU A 182 -20.30 12.69 18.77
N SER A 183 -20.19 13.84 19.44
CA SER A 183 -18.90 14.47 19.76
C SER A 183 -18.00 13.55 20.59
N HIS A 184 -18.57 12.85 21.58
CA HIS A 184 -17.83 11.89 22.39
C HIS A 184 -17.41 10.64 21.59
N CYS A 185 -18.27 10.13 20.69
CA CYS A 185 -17.90 9.06 19.76
C CYS A 185 -16.74 9.46 18.85
N ILE A 186 -16.73 10.70 18.33
CA ILE A 186 -15.63 11.24 17.53
C ILE A 186 -14.35 11.32 18.36
N GLU A 187 -14.39 11.82 19.60
CA GLU A 187 -13.23 11.80 20.50
C GLU A 187 -12.70 10.40 20.78
N LEU A 188 -13.57 9.41 20.96
CA LEU A 188 -13.18 8.01 21.18
C LEU A 188 -12.57 7.38 19.92
N MET A 189 -13.08 7.72 18.74
CA MET A 189 -12.50 7.29 17.46
C MET A 189 -11.11 7.91 17.26
N VAL A 190 -10.95 9.22 17.48
CA VAL A 190 -9.65 9.91 17.42
C VAL A 190 -8.67 9.32 18.45
N LYS A 191 -9.08 9.13 19.72
CA LYS A 191 -8.23 8.49 20.75
C LYS A 191 -7.84 7.06 20.39
N ARG A 192 -8.72 6.30 19.72
CA ARG A 192 -8.43 4.95 19.21
C ARG A 192 -7.40 5.01 18.07
N GLU A 193 -7.63 5.85 17.07
CA GLU A 193 -6.72 6.08 15.94
C GLU A 193 -5.32 6.50 16.41
N ASP A 194 -5.25 7.50 17.30
CA ASP A 194 -4.03 8.01 17.94
C ASP A 194 -3.30 6.90 18.74
N SER A 195 -4.04 5.97 19.36
CA SER A 195 -3.48 4.80 20.05
C SER A 195 -3.04 3.67 19.09
N TRP A 196 -3.64 3.52 17.91
CA TRP A 196 -3.18 2.57 16.90
C TRP A 196 -1.94 3.09 16.18
N GLN A 197 -1.92 4.39 15.83
CA GLN A 197 -0.75 5.06 15.29
C GLN A 197 0.46 4.94 16.22
N LYS A 198 0.29 5.16 17.53
CA LYS A 198 1.35 4.97 18.55
C LYS A 198 1.80 3.52 18.75
N ARG A 199 1.02 2.52 18.31
CA ARG A 199 1.46 1.11 18.27
C ARG A 199 2.24 0.84 16.99
N LEU A 200 1.70 1.21 15.83
CA LEU A 200 2.36 1.13 14.53
C LEU A 200 3.75 1.78 14.54
N ASP A 201 3.87 2.98 15.09
CA ASP A 201 5.15 3.72 15.15
C ASP A 201 6.13 3.14 16.19
N ARG A 202 5.66 2.29 17.12
CA ARG A 202 6.49 1.58 18.12
C ARG A 202 6.91 0.19 17.63
N GLU A 203 6.04 -0.47 16.87
CA GLU A 203 6.25 -1.81 16.31
C GLU A 203 7.09 -1.76 15.03
N GLY A 204 6.91 -0.74 14.17
CA GLY A 204 7.67 -0.55 12.93
C GLY A 204 9.20 -0.70 13.06
N PRO A 205 9.88 -0.01 14.00
CA PRO A 205 11.34 -0.14 14.18
C PRO A 205 11.76 -1.35 15.05
N ASN A 206 10.81 -2.14 15.57
CA ASN A 206 11.06 -3.34 16.39
C ASN A 206 10.40 -4.59 15.78
N SER A 207 10.09 -4.55 14.49
CA SER A 207 9.33 -5.59 13.80
C SER A 207 10.17 -6.86 13.66
N LEU A 208 9.60 -8.01 14.05
CA LEU A 208 10.20 -9.34 13.87
C LEU A 208 9.89 -9.96 12.49
N ILE A 209 9.24 -9.19 11.60
CA ILE A 209 8.97 -9.61 10.21
C ILE A 209 10.29 -9.63 9.44
N ASN A 210 10.56 -10.71 8.72
CA ASN A 210 11.73 -10.83 7.83
C ASN A 210 11.59 -9.89 6.62
N GLU A 211 12.70 -9.60 5.92
CA GLU A 211 12.65 -8.64 4.81
C GLU A 211 11.68 -9.06 3.70
N ASP A 212 11.59 -10.35 3.36
CA ASP A 212 10.75 -10.87 2.27
C ASP A 212 9.25 -10.67 2.53
N GLU A 213 8.75 -11.09 3.70
CA GLU A 213 7.35 -10.90 4.11
C GLU A 213 6.99 -9.39 4.24
N PHE A 214 7.99 -8.56 4.52
CA PHE A 214 7.86 -7.10 4.58
C PHE A 214 7.83 -6.44 3.19
N TYR A 215 8.59 -6.95 2.20
CA TYR A 215 8.49 -6.51 0.80
C TYR A 215 7.11 -6.87 0.22
N ASP A 216 6.65 -8.12 0.40
CA ASP A 216 5.32 -8.57 -0.04
C ASP A 216 4.20 -7.68 0.54
N ALA A 217 4.32 -7.30 1.82
CA ALA A 217 3.35 -6.42 2.47
C ALA A 217 3.33 -5.00 1.89
N VAL A 218 4.49 -4.43 1.56
CA VAL A 218 4.60 -3.09 0.94
C VAL A 218 4.05 -3.09 -0.48
N GLU A 219 4.43 -4.07 -1.30
CA GLU A 219 3.92 -4.16 -2.67
C GLU A 219 2.41 -4.41 -2.69
N ALA A 220 1.89 -5.35 -1.88
CA ALA A 220 0.45 -5.66 -1.86
C ALA A 220 -0.45 -4.51 -1.39
N GLU A 221 0.00 -3.66 -0.47
CA GLU A 221 -0.72 -2.45 -0.07
C GLU A 221 -0.77 -1.41 -1.22
N LEU A 222 0.28 -1.30 -2.00
CA LEU A 222 0.34 -0.35 -3.12
C LEU A 222 -0.47 -0.87 -4.32
N ASP A 223 -0.42 -2.18 -4.56
CA ASP A 223 -1.31 -2.93 -5.47
C ASP A 223 -2.80 -2.79 -5.09
N ARG A 224 -3.11 -2.53 -3.81
CA ARG A 224 -4.46 -2.26 -3.31
C ARG A 224 -4.86 -0.79 -3.51
N GLN A 225 -3.92 0.15 -3.38
CA GLN A 225 -4.15 1.57 -3.67
C GLN A 225 -4.45 1.78 -5.16
N ASP A 226 -3.71 1.13 -6.06
CA ASP A 226 -3.91 1.24 -7.51
C ASP A 226 -5.31 0.78 -7.94
N LYS A 227 -5.78 -0.36 -7.42
CA LYS A 227 -7.14 -0.89 -7.67
C LYS A 227 -8.25 0.05 -7.19
N ILE A 228 -7.98 0.89 -6.18
CA ILE A 228 -8.91 1.91 -5.70
C ILE A 228 -8.87 3.16 -6.59
N GLU A 229 -7.70 3.55 -7.10
CA GLU A 229 -7.57 4.65 -8.08
C GLU A 229 -8.29 4.34 -9.40
N GLU A 230 -8.11 3.13 -9.94
CA GLU A 230 -8.73 2.70 -11.19
C GLU A 230 -10.27 2.74 -11.11
N GLN A 231 -10.85 2.30 -9.99
CA GLN A 231 -12.29 2.38 -9.74
C GLN A 231 -12.77 3.84 -9.64
N CYS A 232 -12.01 4.70 -8.94
CA CYS A 232 -12.33 6.11 -8.71
C CYS A 232 -12.25 6.99 -9.98
N HIS A 233 -11.47 6.58 -10.99
CA HIS A 233 -11.33 7.35 -12.24
C HIS A 233 -12.56 7.32 -13.16
N SER A 234 -13.56 6.49 -12.88
CA SER A 234 -14.75 6.30 -13.72
C SER A 234 -15.72 7.52 -13.76
N GLU A 235 -15.70 8.41 -12.77
CA GLU A 235 -16.70 9.50 -12.63
C GLU A 235 -16.09 10.92 -12.57
N LYS A 236 -15.43 11.39 -13.64
CA LYS A 236 -14.93 12.78 -13.74
C LYS A 236 -15.27 13.49 -15.06
N ILE A 237 -16.50 14.00 -15.17
CA ILE A 237 -16.87 15.00 -16.19
C ILE A 237 -16.17 16.33 -15.84
N ARG A 238 -15.17 16.74 -16.64
CA ARG A 238 -14.43 18.01 -16.47
C ARG A 238 -14.90 19.09 -17.46
N LYS A 239 -14.75 20.36 -17.05
CA LYS A 239 -15.03 21.55 -17.88
C LYS A 239 -13.92 21.77 -18.92
N PRO A 240 -14.20 22.40 -20.07
CA PRO A 240 -13.15 22.86 -20.97
C PRO A 240 -12.30 23.95 -20.31
N TYR A 241 -10.98 23.83 -20.42
CA TYR A 241 -10.01 24.86 -20.06
C TYR A 241 -10.07 25.98 -21.11
N LEU A 242 -10.11 27.24 -20.67
CA LEU A 242 -10.36 28.41 -21.53
C LEU A 242 -9.21 29.43 -21.56
N SER A 243 -8.12 29.18 -20.83
CA SER A 243 -6.94 30.04 -20.81
C SER A 243 -6.07 29.79 -22.05
N PRO A 244 -5.66 30.80 -22.82
CA PRO A 244 -4.64 30.63 -23.85
C PRO A 244 -3.26 30.47 -23.19
N VAL A 245 -2.46 29.51 -23.67
CA VAL A 245 -1.08 29.33 -23.21
C VAL A 245 -0.22 30.53 -23.67
N PRO A 246 0.62 31.14 -22.81
CA PRO A 246 1.47 32.26 -23.20
C PRO A 246 2.47 31.90 -24.33
N PRO A 247 2.90 32.87 -25.16
CA PRO A 247 3.95 32.65 -26.16
C PRO A 247 5.27 32.20 -25.54
N GLY A 248 6.00 31.30 -26.22
CA GLY A 248 7.19 30.64 -25.68
C GLY A 248 8.29 31.58 -25.16
N ASP A 249 8.45 32.75 -25.77
CA ASP A 249 9.49 33.72 -25.43
C ASP A 249 9.32 34.33 -24.02
N ALA A 250 8.09 34.34 -23.47
CA ALA A 250 7.83 34.79 -22.10
C ALA A 250 8.53 33.90 -21.05
N PHE A 251 8.78 32.63 -21.37
CA PHE A 251 9.41 31.66 -20.47
C PHE A 251 10.95 31.69 -20.52
N SER A 252 11.55 32.41 -21.48
CA SER A 252 13.00 32.61 -21.54
C SER A 252 13.48 33.69 -20.55
N VAL A 253 12.65 34.71 -20.29
CA VAL A 253 13.01 35.88 -19.48
C VAL A 253 13.17 35.52 -18.00
N ILE A 254 14.21 36.08 -17.35
CA ILE A 254 14.43 35.95 -15.91
C ILE A 254 13.38 36.79 -15.16
N GLY A 255 12.61 36.16 -14.27
CA GLY A 255 11.57 36.82 -13.49
C GLY A 255 12.11 37.87 -12.50
N THR A 256 11.24 38.74 -12.00
CA THR A 256 11.58 39.81 -11.05
C THR A 256 11.28 39.45 -9.58
N HIS A 257 10.74 38.26 -9.32
CA HIS A 257 10.33 37.81 -7.99
C HIS A 257 11.52 37.45 -7.08
N ARG A 258 11.31 37.45 -5.75
CA ARG A 258 12.38 37.25 -4.74
C ARG A 258 13.27 36.00 -4.91
N PHE A 259 12.76 34.94 -5.55
CA PHE A 259 13.51 33.70 -5.82
C PHE A 259 14.19 33.65 -7.20
N ALA A 260 14.17 34.71 -8.01
CA ALA A 260 14.54 34.64 -9.44
C ALA A 260 15.98 34.16 -9.67
N ASN A 261 16.93 34.74 -8.95
CA ASN A 261 18.34 34.32 -9.01
C ASN A 261 18.52 32.84 -8.60
N LYS A 262 17.68 32.32 -7.70
CA LYS A 262 17.73 30.90 -7.30
C LYS A 262 17.09 29.99 -8.34
N VAL A 263 16.01 30.41 -8.99
CA VAL A 263 15.45 29.68 -10.15
C VAL A 263 16.51 29.57 -11.25
N GLU A 264 17.20 30.67 -11.58
CA GLU A 264 18.27 30.67 -12.59
C GLU A 264 19.45 29.77 -12.21
N GLU A 265 19.91 29.83 -10.96
CA GLU A 265 20.96 28.94 -10.43
C GLU A 265 20.57 27.45 -10.56
N MET A 266 19.34 27.09 -10.19
CA MET A 266 18.86 25.71 -10.28
C MET A 266 18.68 25.27 -11.74
N VAL A 267 18.16 26.13 -12.62
CA VAL A 267 18.05 25.89 -14.07
C VAL A 267 19.42 25.62 -14.67
N GLN A 268 20.40 26.48 -14.41
CA GLN A 268 21.75 26.31 -14.96
C GLN A 268 22.44 25.05 -14.43
N ASN A 269 22.29 24.73 -13.14
CA ASN A 269 22.78 23.48 -12.57
C ASN A 269 22.17 22.25 -13.28
N HIS A 270 20.87 22.25 -13.57
CA HIS A 270 20.23 21.16 -14.30
C HIS A 270 20.72 21.07 -15.75
N MET A 271 20.83 22.19 -16.47
CA MET A 271 21.37 22.20 -17.84
C MET A 271 22.82 21.68 -17.90
N THR A 272 23.68 22.06 -16.94
CA THR A 272 25.10 21.67 -16.91
C THR A 272 25.31 20.20 -16.53
N TYR A 273 24.55 19.67 -15.56
CA TYR A 273 24.83 18.35 -14.97
C TYR A 273 23.80 17.27 -15.28
N SER A 274 22.52 17.61 -15.46
CA SER A 274 21.45 16.59 -15.58
C SER A 274 21.34 15.99 -16.97
N LEU A 275 21.78 16.70 -18.02
CA LEU A 275 21.73 16.23 -19.41
C LEU A 275 22.86 15.26 -19.79
N GLN A 276 23.95 15.19 -19.01
CA GLN A 276 25.11 14.32 -19.28
C GLN A 276 24.70 12.83 -19.37
N ASP A 277 25.16 12.08 -20.36
CA ASP A 277 24.79 10.66 -20.48
C ASP A 277 25.34 9.84 -19.32
N VAL A 278 24.55 8.87 -18.87
CA VAL A 278 24.84 7.96 -17.76
C VAL A 278 24.86 6.49 -18.20
N GLY A 279 24.53 6.17 -19.46
CA GLY A 279 24.51 4.79 -19.96
C GLY A 279 25.87 4.08 -19.94
N GLY A 280 26.97 4.83 -19.86
CA GLY A 280 28.34 4.33 -19.69
C GLY A 280 29.00 4.66 -18.34
N ASP A 281 28.30 5.30 -17.41
CA ASP A 281 28.86 5.65 -16.09
C ASP A 281 28.59 4.53 -15.08
N ALA A 282 29.65 3.84 -14.64
CA ALA A 282 29.59 2.75 -13.68
C ALA A 282 29.03 3.16 -12.29
N ASN A 283 28.90 4.46 -12.01
CA ASN A 283 28.24 4.95 -10.79
C ASN A 283 26.70 4.96 -10.89
N TRP A 284 26.11 4.66 -12.06
CA TRP A 284 24.67 4.59 -12.27
C TRP A 284 24.22 3.16 -12.59
N GLN A 285 23.37 2.61 -11.73
CA GLN A 285 22.69 1.34 -11.96
C GLN A 285 21.46 1.58 -12.85
N LEU A 286 21.40 0.92 -14.01
CA LEU A 286 20.15 0.78 -14.76
C LEU A 286 19.20 -0.11 -13.96
N VAL A 287 18.06 0.43 -13.54
CA VAL A 287 17.08 -0.26 -12.69
C VAL A 287 15.98 -0.91 -13.54
N ILE A 288 15.48 -0.18 -14.55
CA ILE A 288 14.40 -0.58 -15.46
C ILE A 288 14.68 -0.04 -16.87
N GLU A 289 14.38 -0.85 -17.88
CA GLU A 289 14.36 -0.48 -19.30
C GLU A 289 13.06 -1.00 -19.93
N GLU A 290 12.19 -0.10 -20.39
CA GLU A 290 10.91 -0.40 -21.03
C GLU A 290 10.83 0.34 -22.38
N GLY A 291 11.30 -0.32 -23.45
CA GLY A 291 11.32 0.24 -24.80
C GLY A 291 12.16 1.51 -24.89
N ASP A 292 11.50 2.64 -25.19
CA ASP A 292 12.13 3.97 -25.25
C ASP A 292 12.32 4.62 -23.86
N MET A 293 11.98 3.96 -22.75
CA MET A 293 12.17 4.48 -21.38
C MET A 293 13.30 3.73 -20.64
N LYS A 294 14.23 4.47 -20.03
CA LYS A 294 15.29 3.93 -19.16
C LYS A 294 15.34 4.66 -17.83
N VAL A 295 15.44 3.94 -16.72
CA VAL A 295 15.44 4.48 -15.36
C VAL A 295 16.70 4.03 -14.64
N TYR A 296 17.52 5.00 -14.23
CA TYR A 296 18.80 4.81 -13.56
C TYR A 296 18.74 5.34 -12.12
N ARG A 297 19.46 4.67 -11.22
CA ARG A 297 19.65 5.07 -9.81
C ARG A 297 21.13 5.03 -9.46
N ARG A 298 21.59 5.95 -8.61
CA ARG A 298 22.84 5.79 -7.85
C ARG A 298 22.47 5.60 -6.39
N GLU A 299 23.03 4.58 -5.73
CA GLU A 299 22.79 4.38 -4.30
C GLU A 299 23.64 5.36 -3.48
N VAL A 300 22.99 6.13 -2.60
CA VAL A 300 23.62 7.16 -1.75
C VAL A 300 22.88 7.20 -0.41
N GLU A 301 23.62 6.98 0.68
CA GLU A 301 23.10 7.09 2.04
C GLU A 301 23.97 8.06 2.85
N GLU A 302 23.34 9.09 3.41
CA GLU A 302 23.98 10.04 4.32
C GLU A 302 23.37 9.88 5.72
N ASN A 303 24.19 9.53 6.72
CA ASN A 303 23.75 9.34 8.11
C ASN A 303 22.59 8.31 8.27
N GLY A 304 22.54 7.29 7.41
CA GLY A 304 21.45 6.30 7.39
C GLY A 304 20.15 6.80 6.74
N ILE A 305 20.18 7.93 6.04
CA ILE A 305 19.08 8.45 5.23
C ILE A 305 19.40 8.20 3.75
N VAL A 306 18.52 7.48 3.06
CA VAL A 306 18.61 7.29 1.60
C VAL A 306 18.37 8.61 0.89
N LEU A 307 19.30 8.98 0.01
CA LEU A 307 19.22 10.14 -0.89
C LEU A 307 19.25 9.74 -2.37
N ASP A 308 19.37 8.44 -2.66
CA ASP A 308 19.50 7.79 -3.98
C ASP A 308 19.08 8.66 -5.18
N PRO A 309 20.03 9.35 -5.85
CA PRO A 309 19.73 10.14 -7.03
C PRO A 309 19.18 9.27 -8.15
N LEU A 310 18.07 9.72 -8.74
CA LEU A 310 17.41 9.06 -9.86
C LEU A 310 17.52 9.93 -11.11
N LYS A 311 17.91 9.31 -12.22
CA LYS A 311 17.83 9.87 -13.57
C LYS A 311 17.08 8.92 -14.48
N ALA A 312 16.10 9.41 -15.22
CA ALA A 312 15.42 8.67 -16.26
C ALA A 312 15.51 9.40 -17.60
N THR A 313 15.53 8.64 -18.69
CA THR A 313 15.47 9.14 -20.06
C THR A 313 14.33 8.47 -20.79
N HIS A 314 13.57 9.23 -21.60
CA HIS A 314 12.45 8.69 -22.35
C HIS A 314 12.23 9.44 -23.67
N ASN A 315 12.03 8.72 -24.78
CA ASN A 315 11.67 9.31 -26.07
C ASN A 315 10.15 9.18 -26.30
N VAL A 316 9.45 10.30 -26.50
CA VAL A 316 7.98 10.34 -26.65
C VAL A 316 7.60 10.94 -28.00
N LYS A 317 6.90 10.17 -28.84
CA LYS A 317 6.46 10.59 -30.18
C LYS A 317 5.18 11.43 -30.10
N GLY A 318 5.00 12.35 -31.04
CA GLY A 318 3.74 13.09 -31.19
C GLY A 318 3.53 14.28 -30.26
N VAL A 319 4.52 14.62 -29.42
CA VAL A 319 4.47 15.73 -28.46
C VAL A 319 5.75 16.55 -28.50
N THR A 320 5.70 17.82 -28.11
CA THR A 320 6.87 18.69 -27.94
C THR A 320 7.33 18.78 -26.48
N GLY A 321 8.54 19.29 -26.26
CA GLY A 321 9.02 19.62 -24.92
C GLY A 321 8.22 20.74 -24.24
N HIS A 322 7.64 21.68 -24.99
CA HIS A 322 6.74 22.70 -24.45
C HIS A 322 5.45 22.06 -23.92
N GLU A 323 4.82 21.19 -24.71
CA GLU A 323 3.61 20.48 -24.29
C GLU A 323 3.85 19.63 -23.04
N VAL A 324 4.94 18.86 -23.02
CA VAL A 324 5.32 18.04 -21.84
C VAL A 324 5.59 18.91 -20.61
N CYS A 325 6.33 20.01 -20.73
CA CYS A 325 6.60 20.90 -19.59
C CYS A 325 5.34 21.63 -19.11
N HIS A 326 4.46 22.08 -20.00
CA HIS A 326 3.19 22.72 -19.67
C HIS A 326 2.29 21.79 -18.83
N TYR A 327 2.02 20.57 -19.27
CA TYR A 327 1.17 19.63 -18.51
C TYR A 327 1.82 19.10 -17.22
N PHE A 328 3.15 19.22 -17.06
CA PHE A 328 3.84 18.87 -15.81
C PHE A 328 3.77 20.01 -14.76
N TRP A 329 3.86 21.26 -15.21
CA TRP A 329 3.87 22.46 -14.36
C TRP A 329 2.46 22.96 -14.01
N ASP A 330 1.53 22.99 -14.96
CA ASP A 330 0.17 23.53 -14.75
C ASP A 330 -0.62 22.69 -13.73
N THR A 331 -1.12 23.37 -12.72
CA THR A 331 -1.75 22.77 -11.54
C THR A 331 -3.14 22.20 -11.81
N ASP A 332 -3.86 22.68 -12.83
CA ASP A 332 -5.23 22.23 -13.11
C ASP A 332 -5.25 20.80 -13.66
N PHE A 333 -4.16 20.37 -14.28
CA PHE A 333 -3.95 19.03 -14.83
C PHE A 333 -3.31 18.05 -13.86
N ARG A 334 -2.68 18.53 -12.76
CA ARG A 334 -1.94 17.70 -11.79
C ARG A 334 -2.71 16.46 -11.34
N MET A 335 -3.96 16.64 -10.89
CA MET A 335 -4.80 15.57 -10.33
C MET A 335 -5.46 14.65 -11.38
N ASP A 336 -5.14 14.80 -12.67
CA ASP A 336 -5.54 13.83 -13.70
C ASP A 336 -4.48 12.73 -13.89
N TRP A 337 -3.18 13.06 -13.72
CA TRP A 337 -2.07 12.13 -13.96
C TRP A 337 -1.32 11.69 -12.69
N GLU A 338 -1.33 12.48 -11.61
CA GLU A 338 -0.62 12.17 -10.36
C GLU A 338 -1.38 11.17 -9.46
N SER A 339 -0.71 10.08 -9.10
CA SER A 339 -1.20 9.06 -8.16
C SER A 339 -0.67 9.24 -6.73
N THR A 340 0.50 9.85 -6.53
CA THR A 340 1.24 9.77 -5.25
C THR A 340 0.82 10.81 -4.20
N ILE A 341 -0.01 11.79 -4.59
CA ILE A 341 -0.42 12.92 -3.76
C ILE A 341 -1.78 12.66 -3.11
N GLU A 342 -1.93 13.13 -1.87
CA GLU A 342 -3.19 13.14 -1.12
C GLU A 342 -3.78 14.56 -1.08
N ASN A 343 -2.96 15.58 -0.79
CA ASN A 343 -3.38 16.99 -0.79
C ASN A 343 -2.40 17.85 -1.60
N PHE A 344 -2.91 18.79 -2.39
CA PHE A 344 -2.12 19.71 -3.23
C PHE A 344 -2.66 21.14 -3.09
N ASN A 345 -1.79 22.11 -2.77
CA ASN A 345 -2.17 23.51 -2.55
C ASN A 345 -1.10 24.48 -3.10
N VAL A 346 -1.52 25.48 -3.89
CA VAL A 346 -0.67 26.61 -4.24
C VAL A 346 -0.63 27.60 -3.06
N VAL A 347 0.57 27.85 -2.53
CA VAL A 347 0.82 28.71 -1.36
C VAL A 347 0.99 30.18 -1.78
N GLU A 348 1.57 30.38 -2.96
CA GLU A 348 1.85 31.68 -3.57
C GLU A 348 2.12 31.55 -5.07
N THR A 349 1.61 32.48 -5.88
CA THR A 349 2.04 32.69 -7.27
C THR A 349 3.10 33.79 -7.29
N LEU A 350 4.27 33.51 -7.83
CA LEU A 350 5.40 34.45 -7.88
C LEU A 350 5.46 35.21 -9.22
N SER A 351 5.08 34.54 -10.30
CA SER A 351 4.95 35.05 -11.67
C SER A 351 4.14 34.06 -12.52
N ASP A 352 3.82 34.43 -13.76
CA ASP A 352 3.10 33.58 -14.73
C ASP A 352 3.82 32.26 -15.09
N ASN A 353 5.08 32.10 -14.64
CA ASN A 353 5.92 30.92 -14.85
C ASN A 353 6.54 30.35 -13.56
N ALA A 354 6.19 30.86 -12.37
CA ALA A 354 6.71 30.35 -11.10
C ALA A 354 5.70 30.43 -9.94
N ILE A 355 5.55 29.32 -9.22
CA ILE A 355 4.63 29.16 -8.09
C ILE A 355 5.33 28.47 -6.91
N ILE A 356 4.79 28.62 -5.71
CA ILE A 356 5.17 27.84 -4.52
C ILE A 356 4.01 26.90 -4.18
N VAL A 357 4.33 25.62 -4.04
CA VAL A 357 3.37 24.53 -3.81
C VAL A 357 3.67 23.84 -2.48
N TYR A 358 2.60 23.52 -1.76
CA TYR A 358 2.60 22.62 -0.61
C TYR A 358 1.78 21.37 -0.95
N GLN A 359 2.36 20.20 -0.76
CA GLN A 359 1.67 18.93 -0.98
C GLN A 359 1.99 17.88 0.10
N THR A 360 1.03 16.99 0.36
CA THR A 360 1.23 15.79 1.18
C THR A 360 1.18 14.56 0.28
N HIS A 361 2.18 13.69 0.37
CA HIS A 361 2.17 12.40 -0.33
C HIS A 361 1.40 11.35 0.49
N LYS A 362 0.88 10.33 -0.19
CA LYS A 362 0.30 9.15 0.46
C LYS A 362 1.31 8.50 1.41
N ARG A 363 0.85 7.94 2.54
CA ARG A 363 1.76 7.31 3.52
C ARG A 363 2.35 6.01 2.95
N VAL A 364 3.67 5.99 2.82
CA VAL A 364 4.44 4.77 2.60
C VAL A 364 4.74 4.12 3.96
N TRP A 365 4.02 3.05 4.29
CA TRP A 365 4.23 2.25 5.51
C TRP A 365 5.61 1.55 5.47
N PRO A 366 6.32 1.36 6.60
CA PRO A 366 5.96 1.72 7.98
C PRO A 366 6.16 3.20 8.32
N ALA A 367 6.86 3.93 7.45
CA ALA A 367 7.35 5.27 7.75
C ALA A 367 6.20 6.31 7.91
N SER A 368 6.52 7.42 8.56
CA SER A 368 5.59 8.56 8.71
C SER A 368 5.25 9.20 7.35
N GLN A 369 4.08 9.83 7.25
CA GLN A 369 3.67 10.57 6.06
C GLN A 369 4.68 11.70 5.74
N ARG A 370 4.88 11.98 4.44
CA ARG A 370 5.77 13.07 3.97
C ARG A 370 4.96 14.24 3.44
N ASP A 371 5.36 15.45 3.83
CA ASP A 371 4.96 16.68 3.16
C ASP A 371 6.16 17.32 2.45
N VAL A 372 5.87 18.07 1.39
CA VAL A 372 6.88 18.78 0.58
C VAL A 372 6.39 20.21 0.35
N LEU A 373 7.29 21.15 0.58
CA LEU A 373 7.15 22.56 0.22
C LEU A 373 8.22 22.87 -0.83
N TYR A 374 7.81 23.36 -2.00
CA TYR A 374 8.72 23.60 -3.12
C TYR A 374 8.28 24.74 -4.03
N LEU A 375 9.25 25.35 -4.70
CA LEU A 375 9.03 26.27 -5.81
C LEU A 375 9.02 25.44 -7.10
N SER A 376 7.98 25.63 -7.91
CA SER A 376 7.83 25.04 -9.25
C SER A 376 7.91 26.14 -10.30
N ALA A 377 8.93 26.10 -11.15
CA ALA A 377 9.13 27.08 -12.23
C ALA A 377 9.33 26.39 -13.58
N ILE A 378 8.64 26.91 -14.61
CA ILE A 378 8.79 26.50 -16.01
C ILE A 378 9.62 27.53 -16.77
N ARG A 379 10.60 27.08 -17.54
CA ARG A 379 11.52 27.92 -18.31
C ARG A 379 11.80 27.33 -19.68
N LYS A 380 12.03 28.23 -20.63
CA LYS A 380 12.64 27.93 -21.91
C LYS A 380 14.12 28.36 -21.86
N VAL A 381 15.02 27.49 -22.27
CA VAL A 381 16.45 27.79 -22.40
C VAL A 381 16.82 27.65 -23.88
N HIS A 382 17.27 28.74 -24.47
CA HIS A 382 17.66 28.73 -25.88
C HIS A 382 18.97 27.98 -26.10
N ALA A 383 19.09 27.33 -27.25
CA ALA A 383 20.32 26.68 -27.66
C ALA A 383 21.46 27.72 -27.86
N THR A 384 22.68 27.36 -27.47
CA THR A 384 23.89 28.20 -27.66
C THR A 384 24.52 28.04 -29.05
N ASN A 385 23.96 27.15 -29.88
CA ASN A 385 24.47 26.71 -31.17
C ASN A 385 23.26 26.33 -32.05
N GLU A 386 23.25 26.74 -33.32
CA GLU A 386 22.11 26.57 -34.24
C GLU A 386 21.77 25.10 -34.55
N ASN A 387 22.67 24.16 -34.23
CA ASN A 387 22.49 22.72 -34.43
C ASN A 387 21.84 22.01 -33.23
N ASP A 388 21.76 22.66 -32.06
CA ASP A 388 21.22 22.10 -30.83
C ASP A 388 19.76 22.57 -30.62
N PRO A 389 18.86 21.73 -30.08
CA PRO A 389 17.46 22.11 -29.88
C PRO A 389 17.27 23.02 -28.65
N ASP A 390 16.39 24.02 -28.79
CA ASP A 390 15.83 24.77 -27.65
C ASP A 390 15.30 23.78 -26.60
N THR A 391 15.68 24.00 -25.34
CA THR A 391 15.37 23.10 -24.23
C THR A 391 14.32 23.70 -23.32
N TRP A 392 13.19 23.01 -23.18
CA TRP A 392 12.18 23.33 -22.18
C TRP A 392 12.48 22.59 -20.88
N LEU A 393 12.27 23.22 -19.73
CA LEU A 393 12.32 22.51 -18.45
C LEU A 393 11.34 23.06 -17.40
N VAL A 394 11.03 22.19 -16.45
CA VAL A 394 10.37 22.54 -15.19
C VAL A 394 11.27 22.10 -14.05
N CYS A 395 11.64 23.02 -13.15
CA CYS A 395 12.38 22.71 -11.93
C CYS A 395 11.48 22.85 -10.69
N ASN A 396 11.53 21.82 -9.84
CA ASN A 396 10.75 21.67 -8.61
C ASN A 396 11.74 21.48 -7.45
N PHE A 397 12.04 22.55 -6.72
CA PHE A 397 13.06 22.52 -5.66
C PHE A 397 12.53 23.09 -4.35
N SER A 398 12.92 22.48 -3.22
CA SER A 398 12.39 22.87 -1.91
C SER A 398 12.83 24.26 -1.47
N VAL A 399 11.86 25.01 -0.92
CA VAL A 399 12.03 26.36 -0.34
C VAL A 399 11.31 26.44 1.00
N GLU A 400 11.69 27.39 1.85
CA GLU A 400 10.99 27.66 3.11
C GLU A 400 9.93 28.78 2.91
N HIS A 401 8.80 28.72 3.63
CA HIS A 401 7.71 29.69 3.52
C HIS A 401 6.88 29.78 4.81
N ASP A 402 6.62 31.00 5.29
CA ASP A 402 5.97 31.26 6.58
C ASP A 402 4.54 30.68 6.70
N LYS A 403 3.82 30.52 5.58
CA LYS A 403 2.47 29.93 5.56
C LYS A 403 2.48 28.40 5.63
N ALA A 404 3.63 27.75 5.51
CA ALA A 404 3.76 26.30 5.31
C ALA A 404 4.88 25.69 6.18
N LEU A 405 4.98 26.16 7.43
CA LEU A 405 5.91 25.64 8.45
C LEU A 405 5.74 24.11 8.64
N PRO A 406 6.81 23.38 9.04
CA PRO A 406 6.71 21.96 9.39
C PRO A 406 5.68 21.70 10.51
N THR A 407 4.99 20.56 10.44
CA THR A 407 4.01 20.14 11.46
C THR A 407 4.38 18.79 12.05
N ASN A 408 3.77 18.42 13.17
CA ASN A 408 3.96 17.09 13.78
C ASN A 408 3.21 15.95 13.06
N ARG A 409 2.46 16.23 11.99
CA ARG A 409 1.69 15.23 11.23
C ARG A 409 2.47 14.61 10.06
N CYS A 410 3.43 15.34 9.51
CA CYS A 410 4.23 14.90 8.36
C CYS A 410 5.71 15.25 8.55
N VAL A 411 6.58 14.38 8.04
CA VAL A 411 8.02 14.64 7.94
C VAL A 411 8.28 15.47 6.68
N ARG A 412 8.93 16.63 6.82
CA ARG A 412 9.25 17.54 5.72
C ARG A 412 10.37 16.97 4.86
N ALA A 413 10.00 16.32 3.76
CA ALA A 413 10.95 15.94 2.72
C ALA A 413 11.43 17.17 1.95
N LYS A 414 12.66 17.09 1.42
CA LYS A 414 13.26 18.11 0.56
C LYS A 414 13.57 17.52 -0.81
N ILE A 415 13.14 18.21 -1.86
CA ILE A 415 13.29 17.76 -3.24
C ILE A 415 14.18 18.69 -4.06
N ASN A 416 14.87 18.10 -5.03
CA ASN A 416 15.32 18.80 -6.24
C ASN A 416 15.05 17.90 -7.46
N VAL A 417 13.95 18.20 -8.15
CA VAL A 417 13.42 17.46 -9.30
C VAL A 417 13.42 18.36 -10.52
N ALA A 418 13.81 17.84 -11.68
CA ALA A 418 13.62 18.54 -12.96
C ALA A 418 13.08 17.60 -14.05
N MET A 419 12.10 18.12 -14.78
CA MET A 419 11.65 17.58 -16.07
C MET A 419 12.32 18.42 -17.14
N ILE A 420 13.18 17.84 -17.97
CA ILE A 420 13.96 18.54 -19.01
C ILE A 420 13.61 17.91 -20.36
N CYS A 421 13.30 18.71 -21.37
CA CYS A 421 12.70 18.25 -22.61
C CYS A 421 13.29 18.96 -23.84
N GLN A 422 13.73 18.17 -24.82
CA GLN A 422 14.24 18.65 -26.11
C GLN A 422 13.36 18.12 -27.24
N THR A 423 12.79 19.01 -28.04
CA THR A 423 11.98 18.63 -29.21
C THR A 423 12.90 18.35 -30.40
N LEU A 424 12.92 17.12 -30.89
CA LEU A 424 13.47 16.80 -32.21
C LEU A 424 12.35 16.80 -33.24
N VAL A 425 12.59 17.43 -34.39
CA VAL A 425 11.69 17.45 -35.54
C VAL A 425 12.40 16.81 -36.72
N SER A 426 11.77 15.85 -37.38
CA SER A 426 12.20 15.34 -38.68
C SER A 426 11.42 16.05 -39.78
N PRO A 427 12.03 16.98 -40.55
CA PRO A 427 11.31 17.76 -41.56
C PRO A 427 10.61 16.84 -42.58
N PRO A 428 9.33 17.12 -42.92
CA PRO A 428 8.61 16.33 -43.91
C PRO A 428 9.14 16.57 -45.34
N GLU A 429 8.79 15.68 -46.26
CA GLU A 429 9.18 15.81 -47.67
C GLU A 429 8.43 16.95 -48.38
N GLY A 430 9.17 18.00 -48.77
CA GLY A 430 8.65 19.19 -49.46
C GLY A 430 7.99 20.21 -48.53
N ASP A 431 7.27 21.17 -49.09
CA ASP A 431 6.57 22.24 -48.36
C ASP A 431 5.30 21.74 -47.64
N ARG A 432 5.44 20.70 -46.81
CA ARG A 432 4.37 20.17 -45.95
C ARG A 432 4.51 20.73 -44.54
N GLU A 433 3.39 20.97 -43.88
CA GLU A 433 3.38 21.31 -42.47
C GLU A 433 3.89 20.14 -41.60
N ILE A 434 4.55 20.46 -40.49
CA ILE A 434 5.08 19.48 -39.54
C ILE A 434 3.89 18.79 -38.85
N SER A 435 3.76 17.47 -39.02
CA SER A 435 2.73 16.68 -38.34
C SER A 435 3.21 16.15 -36.98
N ARG A 436 2.30 15.57 -36.17
CA ARG A 436 2.70 14.90 -34.93
C ARG A 436 3.55 13.64 -35.18
N ASP A 437 3.45 13.01 -36.35
CA ASP A 437 4.32 11.88 -36.73
C ASP A 437 5.77 12.32 -37.00
N ASN A 438 6.02 13.63 -37.19
CA ASN A 438 7.33 14.21 -37.44
C ASN A 438 8.08 14.65 -36.16
N ILE A 439 7.46 14.59 -34.97
CA ILE A 439 8.03 15.14 -33.73
C ILE A 439 8.31 14.08 -32.65
N LEU A 440 9.45 14.25 -31.97
CA LEU A 440 9.92 13.39 -30.89
C LEU A 440 10.43 14.25 -29.73
N CYS A 441 9.76 14.22 -28.59
CA CYS A 441 10.27 14.81 -27.36
C CYS A 441 11.26 13.85 -26.69
N LYS A 442 12.52 14.25 -26.60
CA LYS A 442 13.51 13.62 -25.72
C LYS A 442 13.36 14.18 -24.32
N ILE A 443 12.93 13.35 -23.38
CA ILE A 443 12.79 13.67 -21.96
C ILE A 443 14.04 13.19 -21.20
N THR A 444 14.57 14.05 -20.34
CA THR A 444 15.44 13.68 -19.22
C THR A 444 14.77 14.15 -17.93
N TYR A 445 14.38 13.20 -17.10
CA TYR A 445 13.80 13.44 -15.79
C TYR A 445 14.86 13.13 -14.72
N VAL A 446 15.05 14.03 -13.76
CA VAL A 446 15.93 13.78 -12.61
C VAL A 446 15.20 14.07 -11.31
N ALA A 447 15.41 13.23 -10.30
CA ALA A 447 14.85 13.39 -8.97
C ALA A 447 15.90 13.10 -7.90
N ASN A 448 16.17 14.11 -7.08
CA ASN A 448 16.96 13.98 -5.86
C ASN A 448 15.98 14.25 -4.70
N VAL A 449 15.76 13.25 -3.84
CA VAL A 449 14.76 13.34 -2.76
C VAL A 449 15.41 12.99 -1.45
N ASN A 450 15.48 13.95 -0.54
CA ASN A 450 15.79 13.72 0.86
C ASN A 450 14.45 13.49 1.61
N PRO A 451 14.20 12.30 2.20
CA PRO A 451 12.94 11.97 2.85
C PRO A 451 12.72 12.68 4.20
N GLY A 452 13.60 13.61 4.60
CA GLY A 452 13.45 14.51 5.75
C GLY A 452 13.70 13.88 7.13
N GLY A 453 13.91 12.57 7.17
CA GLY A 453 14.03 11.77 8.40
C GLY A 453 13.92 10.28 8.07
N TRP A 454 13.95 9.44 9.11
CA TRP A 454 14.04 7.99 8.97
C TRP A 454 12.93 7.37 8.10
N ALA A 455 13.34 6.44 7.25
CA ALA A 455 12.51 5.47 6.54
C ALA A 455 13.43 4.29 6.13
N PRO A 456 12.93 3.04 6.07
CA PRO A 456 13.77 1.90 5.67
C PRO A 456 14.26 2.05 4.24
N ALA A 457 15.56 1.82 4.02
CA ALA A 457 16.19 1.97 2.72
C ALA A 457 15.61 1.01 1.66
N SER A 458 15.34 -0.22 2.08
CA SER A 458 14.61 -1.27 1.36
C SER A 458 13.28 -0.76 0.78
N VAL A 459 12.42 -0.18 1.61
CA VAL A 459 11.12 0.36 1.20
C VAL A 459 11.27 1.50 0.21
N LEU A 460 12.13 2.48 0.50
CA LEU A 460 12.33 3.62 -0.42
C LEU A 460 12.85 3.16 -1.79
N ARG A 461 13.75 2.17 -1.82
CA ARG A 461 14.29 1.58 -3.06
C ARG A 461 13.25 0.77 -3.83
N ALA A 462 12.36 0.04 -3.16
CA ALA A 462 11.25 -0.69 -3.79
C ALA A 462 10.19 0.26 -4.37
N VAL A 463 9.68 1.19 -3.56
CA VAL A 463 8.68 2.17 -3.96
C VAL A 463 9.19 3.06 -5.09
N ALA A 464 10.44 3.53 -5.03
CA ALA A 464 11.05 4.28 -6.13
C ALA A 464 11.17 3.43 -7.41
N LYS A 465 11.55 2.15 -7.29
CA LYS A 465 11.67 1.25 -8.44
C LYS A 465 10.33 1.07 -9.17
N ARG A 466 9.19 1.01 -8.47
CA ARG A 466 7.88 0.85 -9.12
C ARG A 466 7.23 2.18 -9.52
N GLU A 467 7.22 3.19 -8.65
CA GLU A 467 6.42 4.41 -8.88
C GLU A 467 7.02 5.36 -9.92
N TYR A 468 8.34 5.52 -10.03
CA TYR A 468 8.92 6.46 -11.01
C TYR A 468 8.70 6.05 -12.49
N PRO A 469 8.91 4.78 -12.91
CA PRO A 469 8.54 4.35 -14.26
C PRO A 469 7.03 4.44 -14.52
N LYS A 470 6.21 4.06 -13.53
CA LYS A 470 4.74 4.15 -13.57
C LYS A 470 4.27 5.59 -13.76
N PHE A 471 4.81 6.54 -12.99
CA PHE A 471 4.60 7.98 -13.17
C PHE A 471 4.97 8.42 -14.58
N LEU A 472 6.20 8.14 -15.05
CA LEU A 472 6.66 8.60 -16.36
C LEU A 472 5.77 8.08 -17.48
N LYS A 473 5.48 6.78 -17.50
CA LYS A 473 4.63 6.10 -18.48
C LYS A 473 3.20 6.62 -18.47
N ARG A 474 2.60 6.83 -17.30
CA ARG A 474 1.26 7.40 -17.15
C ARG A 474 1.21 8.86 -17.60
N PHE A 475 2.20 9.65 -17.22
CA PHE A 475 2.27 11.08 -17.53
C PHE A 475 2.51 11.34 -19.02
N THR A 476 3.45 10.65 -19.67
CA THR A 476 3.73 10.85 -21.11
C THR A 476 2.56 10.39 -21.98
N THR A 477 1.93 9.26 -21.62
CA THR A 477 0.67 8.81 -22.24
C THR A 477 -0.43 9.87 -22.11
N TYR A 478 -0.64 10.40 -20.91
CA TYR A 478 -1.59 11.48 -20.65
C TYR A 478 -1.32 12.72 -21.53
N VAL A 479 -0.06 13.14 -21.71
CA VAL A 479 0.27 14.26 -22.60
C VAL A 479 -0.06 13.94 -24.06
N GLN A 480 0.23 12.73 -24.55
CA GLN A 480 -0.16 12.30 -25.90
C GLN A 480 -1.68 12.33 -26.10
N GLU A 481 -2.45 11.79 -25.16
CA GLU A 481 -3.93 11.85 -25.19
C GLU A 481 -4.46 13.29 -25.19
N LYS A 482 -3.92 14.17 -24.34
CA LYS A 482 -4.38 15.56 -24.23
C LYS A 482 -3.92 16.47 -25.38
N THR A 483 -2.95 16.06 -26.19
CA THR A 483 -2.44 16.82 -27.35
C THR A 483 -2.93 16.29 -28.69
N THR A 484 -3.38 15.03 -28.75
CA THR A 484 -3.98 14.43 -29.94
C THR A 484 -5.13 15.29 -30.48
N GLY A 485 -5.09 15.57 -31.79
CA GLY A 485 -6.08 16.42 -32.47
C GLY A 485 -5.96 17.93 -32.23
N LYS A 486 -5.03 18.39 -31.38
CA LYS A 486 -4.73 19.83 -31.18
C LYS A 486 -3.55 20.28 -32.04
N THR A 487 -3.56 21.56 -32.42
CA THR A 487 -2.41 22.29 -32.99
C THR A 487 -1.15 22.06 -32.14
N ILE A 488 0.00 21.91 -32.81
CA ILE A 488 1.28 21.67 -32.14
C ILE A 488 1.77 22.98 -31.50
N LEU A 489 2.16 22.92 -30.23
CA LEU A 489 2.77 24.02 -29.49
C LEU A 489 4.28 23.75 -29.34
N PHE A 490 5.15 24.58 -29.92
CA PHE A 490 6.61 24.41 -29.93
C PHE A 490 7.31 25.18 -28.79
#